data_AF-V9FXQ8-F1
#
_entry.id   AF-V9FXQ8-F1
#
_cell.length_a   1.000
_cell.length_b   1.000
_cell.length_c   1.000
_cell.angle_alpha   90.00
_cell.angle_beta   90.00
_cell.angle_gamma   90.00
#
_symmetry.space_group_name_H-M   'P 1'
#
loop_
_entity.id
_entity.type
_entity.pdbx_description
1 polymer ?
#
loop_
_entity_poly.entity_id
_entity_poly.type
_entity_poly.pdbx_seq_one_letter_code
_entity_poly.pdbx_strand_id
1 'polypeptide(L)'
;MNAYVLENDLDYCPTSRIRSPRSNVCDLCAILHTRMRSCITAELTDELGVHTEAAKEMRVEYKKDLASVLEDHAVIVMDFSQNLTLPRVASTPSQWYFLSLVNVHVFGIYYANKGIQYNYMYDESVAGKETDEVNSMLYHFIQRIMLANGHRKLPIYADNCGDQNKNNFVVKILHQDLRRSFDGIQTNAAKVRSLLAAYLEPLQPPPPNFEKKQQMYNKVRPYVPSEFASDPLYAAPIDGEERHAKEAKQARHSASAKKKKIDAVVCDEAKVAPVDCEEENEDRTNVSKATSAQPKTGTRSRKRAKKNN
;
A
#
# COMPACT_ATOMS: atom_id res chain seq x y z
N MET A 1 16.84 4.44 -7.75
CA MET A 1 15.98 3.43 -8.40
C MET A 1 15.89 3.75 -9.89
N ASN A 2 15.86 2.74 -10.74
CA ASN A 2 15.67 2.93 -12.18
C ASN A 2 14.16 3.02 -12.50
N ALA A 3 13.80 3.94 -13.40
CA ALA A 3 12.46 4.00 -13.97
C ALA A 3 12.42 3.14 -15.23
N TYR A 4 11.39 2.32 -15.36
CA TYR A 4 11.11 1.52 -16.54
C TYR A 4 9.86 2.07 -17.24
N VAL A 5 9.91 2.19 -18.57
CA VAL A 5 8.75 2.54 -19.37
C VAL A 5 8.15 1.24 -19.88
N LEU A 6 6.87 1.01 -19.60
CA LEU A 6 6.14 -0.04 -20.29
C LEU A 6 5.80 0.48 -21.68
N GLU A 7 6.72 0.29 -22.62
CA GLU A 7 6.34 0.28 -24.04
C GLU A 7 5.52 -1.01 -24.28
N ASN A 8 4.76 -1.09 -25.36
CA ASN A 8 3.86 -2.23 -25.63
C ASN A 8 4.66 -3.52 -25.94
N ASP A 9 5.39 -4.04 -24.95
CA ASP A 9 6.26 -5.22 -25.01
C ASP A 9 5.44 -6.53 -24.90
N LEU A 10 4.24 -6.55 -25.50
CA LEU A 10 3.47 -7.78 -25.68
C LEU A 10 4.24 -8.82 -26.50
N ASP A 11 5.22 -8.38 -27.29
CA ASP A 11 6.11 -9.21 -28.08
C ASP A 11 6.98 -10.16 -27.21
N TYR A 12 7.29 -9.77 -25.97
CA TYR A 12 8.07 -10.59 -25.04
C TYR A 12 7.21 -11.50 -24.15
N CYS A 13 5.89 -11.29 -24.12
CA CYS A 13 4.95 -12.05 -23.29
C CYS A 13 3.67 -12.42 -24.07
N PRO A 14 3.75 -13.34 -25.05
CA PRO A 14 2.65 -13.63 -25.99
C PRO A 14 1.40 -14.23 -25.33
N THR A 15 1.52 -14.75 -24.10
CA THR A 15 0.40 -15.31 -23.32
C THR A 15 -0.23 -14.31 -22.37
N SER A 16 0.35 -13.11 -22.22
CA SER A 16 -0.19 -12.08 -21.34
C SER A 16 -1.46 -11.48 -21.93
N ARG A 17 -2.52 -11.42 -21.12
CA ARG A 17 -3.79 -10.77 -21.49
C ARG A 17 -3.97 -9.54 -20.64
N ILE A 18 -4.01 -8.37 -21.28
CA ILE A 18 -4.39 -7.12 -20.63
C ILE A 18 -5.89 -7.20 -20.34
N ARG A 19 -6.26 -7.14 -19.06
CA ARG A 19 -7.67 -7.09 -18.66
C ARG A 19 -8.25 -5.73 -19.07
N SER A 20 -9.56 -5.69 -19.28
CA SER A 20 -10.25 -4.42 -19.48
C SER A 20 -10.03 -3.49 -18.28
N PRO A 21 -9.97 -2.16 -18.50
CA PRO A 21 -9.82 -1.19 -17.43
C PRO A 21 -10.87 -1.40 -16.34
N ARG A 22 -10.44 -1.34 -15.07
CA ARG A 22 -11.32 -1.41 -13.90
C ARG A 22 -11.22 -0.10 -13.14
N SER A 23 -12.36 0.39 -12.65
CA SER A 23 -12.37 1.49 -11.70
C SER A 23 -11.97 0.98 -10.32
N ASN A 24 -11.00 1.63 -9.69
CA ASN A 24 -10.76 1.42 -8.28
C ASN A 24 -11.90 2.09 -7.50
N VAL A 25 -12.47 1.39 -6.52
CA VAL A 25 -13.57 1.88 -5.69
C VAL A 25 -13.16 1.79 -4.24
N CYS A 26 -13.46 2.83 -3.46
CA CYS A 26 -13.22 2.79 -2.02
C CYS A 26 -14.20 1.84 -1.32
N ASP A 27 -13.93 1.54 -0.06
CA ASP A 27 -14.75 0.63 0.74
C ASP A 27 -16.20 1.13 0.86
N LEU A 28 -16.41 2.43 1.03
CA LEU A 28 -17.76 3.01 1.14
C LEU A 28 -18.53 2.84 -0.18
N CYS A 29 -17.94 3.15 -1.33
CA CYS A 29 -18.53 2.86 -2.64
C CYS A 29 -18.86 1.37 -2.79
N ALA A 30 -17.95 0.46 -2.40
CA ALA A 30 -18.18 -0.98 -2.49
C ALA A 30 -19.36 -1.44 -1.60
N ILE A 31 -19.47 -0.90 -0.39
CA ILE A 31 -20.58 -1.16 0.54
C ILE A 31 -21.89 -0.66 -0.05
N LEU A 32 -21.94 0.61 -0.51
CA LEU A 32 -23.14 1.20 -1.09
C LEU A 32 -23.59 0.47 -2.35
N HIS A 33 -22.66 0.12 -3.25
CA HIS A 33 -22.98 -0.69 -4.42
C HIS A 33 -23.53 -2.08 -4.05
N THR A 34 -23.02 -2.69 -2.99
CA THR A 34 -23.53 -3.98 -2.51
C THR A 34 -24.95 -3.85 -1.95
N ARG A 35 -25.22 -2.79 -1.17
CA ARG A 35 -26.58 -2.49 -0.66
C ARG A 35 -27.55 -2.26 -1.82
N MET A 36 -27.16 -1.43 -2.80
CA MET A 36 -27.98 -1.13 -3.97
C MET A 36 -28.25 -2.35 -4.87
N ARG A 37 -27.35 -3.35 -4.92
CA ARG A 37 -27.64 -4.62 -5.63
C ARG A 37 -28.80 -5.39 -5.02
N SER A 38 -29.05 -5.23 -3.72
CA SER A 38 -30.15 -5.93 -3.03
C SER A 38 -31.48 -5.16 -3.16
N CYS A 39 -31.43 -3.84 -3.05
CA CYS A 39 -32.57 -2.95 -3.24
C CYS A 39 -32.04 -1.53 -3.51
N ILE A 40 -32.54 -0.88 -4.56
CA ILE A 40 -32.18 0.50 -4.89
C ILE A 40 -33.20 1.40 -4.22
N THR A 41 -32.75 2.30 -3.34
CA THR A 41 -33.58 3.34 -2.73
C THR A 41 -33.03 4.73 -3.05
N ALA A 42 -33.87 5.76 -2.89
CA ALA A 42 -33.45 7.14 -3.09
C ALA A 42 -32.34 7.53 -2.09
N GLU A 43 -32.46 7.11 -0.83
CA GLU A 43 -31.50 7.45 0.22
C GLU A 43 -30.09 6.91 -0.10
N LEU A 44 -29.99 5.66 -0.58
CA LEU A 44 -28.71 5.07 -0.97
C LEU A 44 -28.08 5.76 -2.18
N THR A 45 -28.92 6.24 -3.10
CA THR A 45 -28.47 6.98 -4.28
C THR A 45 -27.95 8.37 -3.89
N ASP A 46 -28.63 9.04 -2.98
CA ASP A 46 -28.22 10.34 -2.44
C ASP A 46 -26.94 10.22 -1.61
N GLU A 47 -26.82 9.20 -0.76
CA GLU A 47 -25.61 8.92 0.02
C GLU A 47 -24.40 8.69 -0.89
N LEU A 48 -24.56 7.89 -1.95
CA LEU A 48 -23.51 7.70 -2.95
C LEU A 48 -23.21 8.98 -3.72
N GLY A 49 -24.24 9.77 -4.04
CA GLY A 49 -24.13 11.07 -4.70
C GLY A 49 -23.23 12.02 -3.91
N VAL A 50 -23.55 12.22 -2.62
CA VAL A 50 -22.78 13.04 -1.68
C VAL A 50 -21.37 12.52 -1.51
N HIS A 51 -21.20 11.21 -1.32
CA HIS A 51 -19.88 10.61 -1.14
C HIS A 51 -18.95 10.82 -2.35
N THR A 52 -19.51 10.79 -3.57
CA THR A 52 -18.72 10.90 -4.81
C THR A 52 -18.49 12.34 -5.27
N GLU A 53 -19.07 13.34 -4.61
CA GLU A 53 -19.07 14.71 -5.10
C GLU A 53 -17.66 15.31 -5.20
N ALA A 54 -16.88 15.23 -4.12
CA ALA A 54 -15.48 15.70 -4.13
C ALA A 54 -14.63 14.98 -5.19
N ALA A 55 -14.89 13.69 -5.43
CA ALA A 55 -14.20 12.93 -6.46
C ALA A 55 -14.59 13.39 -7.89
N LYS A 56 -15.85 13.78 -8.10
CA LYS A 56 -16.32 14.37 -9.37
C LYS A 56 -15.70 15.75 -9.58
N GLU A 57 -15.66 16.60 -8.56
CA GLU A 57 -15.03 17.92 -8.62
C GLU A 57 -13.55 17.81 -9.00
N MET A 58 -12.80 16.93 -8.33
CA MET A 58 -11.41 16.61 -8.66
C MET A 58 -11.25 16.11 -10.10
N ARG A 59 -12.22 15.32 -10.61
CA ARG A 59 -12.22 14.84 -12.00
C ARG A 59 -12.40 15.98 -13.00
N VAL A 60 -13.19 17.00 -12.65
CA VAL A 60 -13.39 18.20 -13.48
C VAL A 60 -12.11 19.03 -13.51
N GLU A 61 -11.45 19.23 -12.37
CA GLU A 61 -10.17 19.92 -12.29
C GLU A 61 -9.08 19.20 -13.09
N TYR A 62 -8.99 17.88 -12.96
CA TYR A 62 -8.08 17.05 -13.76
C TYR A 62 -8.27 17.25 -15.26
N LYS A 63 -9.52 17.24 -15.74
CA LYS A 63 -9.81 17.48 -17.17
C LYS A 63 -9.43 18.88 -17.62
N LYS A 64 -9.59 19.88 -16.75
CA LYS A 64 -9.19 21.26 -17.02
C LYS A 64 -7.67 21.38 -17.13
N ASP A 65 -6.94 20.77 -16.21
CA ASP A 65 -5.47 20.74 -16.26
C ASP A 65 -4.97 19.98 -17.49
N LEU A 66 -5.62 18.87 -17.87
CA LEU A 66 -5.33 18.16 -19.11
C LEU A 66 -5.52 19.01 -20.37
N ALA A 67 -6.51 19.91 -20.40
CA ALA A 67 -6.69 20.82 -21.53
C ALA A 67 -5.56 21.86 -21.64
N SER A 68 -4.89 22.16 -20.52
CA SER A 68 -3.77 23.12 -20.44
C SER A 68 -2.38 22.51 -20.63
N VAL A 69 -2.28 21.20 -20.86
CA VAL A 69 -1.04 20.41 -21.00
C VAL A 69 -0.08 20.91 -22.09
N LEU A 70 -0.56 21.69 -23.06
CA LEU A 70 0.23 22.22 -24.17
C LEU A 70 1.01 23.50 -23.82
N GLU A 71 0.67 24.20 -22.74
CA GLU A 71 1.14 25.57 -22.47
C GLU A 71 2.02 25.67 -21.21
N ASP A 72 3.14 24.93 -21.14
CA ASP A 72 4.10 24.97 -20.00
C ASP A 72 3.72 24.08 -18.78
N HIS A 73 2.65 23.29 -18.90
CA HIS A 73 2.13 22.47 -17.80
C HIS A 73 2.39 20.98 -18.03
N ALA A 74 2.93 20.30 -17.02
CA ALA A 74 3.07 18.84 -16.98
C ALA A 74 2.12 18.25 -15.94
N VAL A 75 1.15 17.47 -16.39
CA VAL A 75 0.18 16.83 -15.49
C VAL A 75 0.62 15.39 -15.24
N ILE A 76 0.74 15.02 -13.97
CA ILE A 76 1.06 13.65 -13.58
C ILE A 76 0.01 13.06 -12.65
N VAL A 77 -0.20 11.76 -12.77
CA VAL A 77 -0.94 10.94 -11.80
C VAL A 77 0.03 9.92 -11.22
N MET A 78 0.12 9.83 -9.90
CA MET A 78 1.03 8.90 -9.23
C MET A 78 0.29 7.98 -8.27
N ASP A 79 0.69 6.71 -8.24
CA ASP A 79 0.13 5.72 -7.32
C ASP A 79 1.08 4.52 -7.15
N PHE A 80 0.96 3.81 -6.03
CA PHE A 80 1.53 2.48 -5.88
C PHE A 80 0.59 1.43 -6.44
N SER A 81 1.12 0.48 -7.21
CA SER A 81 0.36 -0.73 -7.47
C SER A 81 0.21 -1.55 -6.19
N GLN A 82 -0.76 -2.47 -6.21
CA GLN A 82 -0.80 -3.56 -5.25
C GLN A 82 0.56 -4.27 -5.23
N ASN A 83 1.03 -4.61 -4.03
CA ASN A 83 2.27 -5.38 -3.86
C ASN A 83 2.21 -6.65 -4.69
N LEU A 84 3.27 -6.87 -5.47
CA LEU A 84 3.52 -8.15 -6.09
C LEU A 84 4.38 -8.98 -5.14
N THR A 85 4.30 -10.30 -5.26
CA THR A 85 5.15 -11.20 -4.48
C THR A 85 5.93 -12.11 -5.41
N LEU A 86 7.18 -12.38 -5.05
CA LEU A 86 8.05 -13.31 -5.75
C LEU A 86 8.31 -14.56 -4.91
N PRO A 87 8.32 -15.75 -5.54
CA PRO A 87 7.95 -16.00 -6.93
C PRO A 87 6.43 -15.95 -7.15
N ARG A 88 6.01 -15.53 -8.35
CA ARG A 88 4.62 -15.56 -8.79
C ARG A 88 4.43 -16.69 -9.80
N VAL A 89 3.57 -17.65 -9.47
CA VAL A 89 3.20 -18.76 -10.36
C VAL A 89 1.68 -18.84 -10.48
N ALA A 90 1.16 -19.30 -11.62
CA ALA A 90 -0.28 -19.43 -11.84
C ALA A 90 -0.92 -20.48 -10.91
N SER A 91 -0.17 -21.53 -10.56
CA SER A 91 -0.59 -22.63 -9.69
C SER A 91 0.18 -22.58 -8.38
N THR A 92 -0.15 -21.62 -7.51
CA THR A 92 0.56 -21.40 -6.24
C THR A 92 0.46 -22.62 -5.32
N PRO A 93 1.59 -23.22 -4.90
CA PRO A 93 1.59 -24.30 -3.92
C PRO A 93 0.86 -23.92 -2.63
N SER A 94 0.08 -24.85 -2.05
CA SER A 94 -0.76 -24.58 -0.87
C SER A 94 0.02 -24.12 0.36
N GLN A 95 1.27 -24.56 0.50
CA GLN A 95 2.13 -24.15 1.62
C GLN A 95 2.49 -22.66 1.55
N TRP A 96 2.54 -22.06 0.36
CA TRP A 96 2.99 -20.69 0.17
C TRP A 96 1.99 -19.66 0.69
N TYR A 97 0.70 -20.01 0.83
CA TYR A 97 -0.30 -19.13 1.46
C TYR A 97 0.02 -18.80 2.92
N PHE A 98 0.88 -19.59 3.58
CA PHE A 98 1.30 -19.37 4.95
C PHE A 98 2.73 -18.80 5.07
N LEU A 99 3.34 -18.43 3.95
CA LEU A 99 4.70 -17.90 3.89
C LEU A 99 4.68 -16.40 3.61
N SER A 100 5.62 -15.67 4.20
CA SER A 100 5.89 -14.28 3.80
C SER A 100 6.85 -14.29 2.62
N LEU A 101 6.32 -14.25 1.40
CA LEU A 101 7.13 -14.16 0.18
C LEU A 101 7.80 -12.77 0.06
N VAL A 102 8.74 -12.63 -0.88
CA VAL A 102 9.43 -11.36 -1.11
C VAL A 102 8.50 -10.39 -1.81
N ASN A 103 8.27 -9.22 -1.21
CA ASN A 103 7.44 -8.20 -1.82
C ASN A 103 8.22 -7.43 -2.89
N VAL A 104 7.52 -7.12 -3.97
CA VAL A 104 7.95 -6.20 -5.01
C VAL A 104 6.98 -5.02 -5.01
N HIS A 105 7.58 -3.84 -4.95
CA HIS A 105 6.92 -2.56 -4.95
C HIS A 105 7.02 -1.98 -6.36
N VAL A 106 5.88 -1.51 -6.88
CA VAL A 106 5.81 -0.81 -8.16
C VAL A 106 5.13 0.52 -7.94
N PHE A 107 5.88 1.61 -8.10
CA PHE A 107 5.35 2.97 -8.05
C PHE A 107 5.21 3.49 -9.49
N GLY A 108 3.99 3.85 -9.87
CA GLY A 108 3.68 4.35 -11.20
C GLY A 108 3.54 5.86 -11.19
N ILE A 109 4.19 6.53 -12.14
CA ILE A 109 3.93 7.93 -12.49
C ILE A 109 3.42 7.95 -13.94
N TYR A 110 2.13 8.19 -14.09
CA TYR A 110 1.51 8.44 -15.39
C TYR A 110 1.69 9.90 -15.79
N TYR A 111 2.43 10.12 -16.87
CA TYR A 111 2.69 11.42 -17.45
C TYR A 111 1.69 11.70 -18.57
N ALA A 112 0.68 12.51 -18.25
CA ALA A 112 -0.48 12.67 -19.12
C ALA A 112 -0.16 13.39 -20.44
N ASN A 113 0.85 14.24 -20.46
CA ASN A 113 1.22 15.00 -21.66
C ASN A 113 1.62 14.11 -22.83
N LYS A 114 2.30 13.00 -22.56
CA LYS A 114 2.73 12.03 -23.59
C LYS A 114 1.92 10.72 -23.55
N GLY A 115 1.05 10.56 -22.57
CA GLY A 115 0.33 9.31 -22.35
C GLY A 115 1.23 8.15 -21.95
N ILE A 116 2.34 8.43 -21.25
CA ILE A 116 3.37 7.43 -20.89
C ILE A 116 3.31 7.16 -19.39
N GLN A 117 3.35 5.88 -19.00
CA GLN A 117 3.49 5.48 -17.60
C GLN A 117 4.93 5.04 -17.30
N TYR A 118 5.56 5.74 -16.36
CA TYR A 118 6.87 5.40 -15.81
C TYR A 118 6.69 4.57 -14.54
N ASN A 119 7.27 3.37 -14.50
CA ASN A 119 7.16 2.48 -13.35
C ASN A 119 8.52 2.30 -12.68
N TYR A 120 8.58 2.58 -11.39
CA TYR A 120 9.72 2.31 -10.55
C TYR A 120 9.49 0.97 -9.85
N MET A 121 10.28 -0.03 -10.21
CA MET A 121 10.18 -1.38 -9.68
C MET A 121 11.39 -1.68 -8.79
N TYR A 122 11.12 -2.14 -7.58
CA TYR A 122 12.13 -2.54 -6.62
C TYR A 122 11.53 -3.54 -5.62
N ASP A 123 12.34 -4.42 -5.05
CA ASP A 123 11.89 -5.34 -4.02
C ASP A 123 12.20 -4.82 -2.61
N GLU A 124 11.62 -5.48 -1.61
CA GLU A 124 11.76 -5.11 -0.19
C GLU A 124 13.20 -5.20 0.35
N SER A 125 14.17 -5.75 -0.39
CA SER A 125 15.59 -5.69 -0.03
C SER A 125 16.25 -4.36 -0.42
N VAL A 126 15.64 -3.62 -1.35
CA VAL A 126 16.16 -2.33 -1.83
C VAL A 126 15.60 -1.19 -1.00
N ALA A 127 14.28 -1.17 -0.78
CA ALA A 127 13.60 -0.09 -0.06
C ALA A 127 12.17 -0.47 0.35
N GLY A 128 11.54 0.35 1.20
CA GLY A 128 10.16 0.19 1.64
C GLY A 128 9.15 0.94 0.75
N LYS A 129 8.01 1.33 1.33
CA LYS A 129 7.05 2.23 0.68
C LYS A 129 6.84 3.49 1.50
N GLU A 130 7.90 3.97 2.11
CA GLU A 130 7.82 5.14 2.96
C GLU A 130 7.91 6.40 2.10
N THR A 131 7.82 7.53 2.78
CA THR A 131 7.80 8.84 2.13
C THR A 131 9.09 9.15 1.37
N ASP A 132 10.25 8.67 1.86
CA ASP A 132 11.53 9.01 1.23
C ASP A 132 11.72 8.29 -0.11
N GLU A 133 11.19 7.07 -0.26
CA GLU A 133 11.13 6.40 -1.57
C GLU A 133 10.28 7.20 -2.56
N VAL A 134 9.09 7.65 -2.15
CA VAL A 134 8.21 8.47 -3.00
C VAL A 134 8.92 9.76 -3.43
N ASN A 135 9.57 10.45 -2.49
CA ASN A 135 10.34 11.66 -2.78
C ASN A 135 11.49 11.40 -3.75
N SER A 136 12.23 10.30 -3.58
CA SER A 136 13.35 9.92 -4.46
C SER A 136 12.87 9.66 -5.89
N MET A 137 11.75 8.95 -6.06
CA MET A 137 11.17 8.64 -7.37
C MET A 137 10.59 9.90 -8.05
N LEU A 138 9.91 10.76 -7.28
CA LEU A 138 9.43 12.05 -7.77
C LEU A 138 10.58 12.98 -8.17
N TYR A 139 11.62 13.07 -7.36
CA TYR A 139 12.82 13.85 -7.65
C TYR A 139 13.45 13.40 -8.97
N HIS A 140 13.65 12.07 -9.12
CA HIS A 140 14.15 11.50 -10.37
C HIS A 140 13.27 11.88 -11.57
N PHE A 141 11.95 11.73 -11.46
CA PHE A 141 11.00 12.08 -12.51
C PHE A 141 11.07 13.57 -12.89
N ILE A 142 11.03 14.47 -11.90
CA ILE A 142 11.04 15.92 -12.12
C ILE A 142 12.36 16.32 -12.80
N GLN A 143 13.50 15.85 -12.31
CA GLN A 143 14.81 16.23 -12.85
C GLN A 143 15.05 15.69 -14.27
N ARG A 144 14.68 14.43 -14.53
CA ARG A 144 15.03 13.74 -15.78
C ARG A 144 14.00 13.94 -16.87
N ILE A 145 12.73 14.03 -16.50
CA ILE A 145 11.63 14.04 -17.46
C ILE A 145 11.03 15.45 -17.53
N MET A 146 10.65 16.05 -16.40
CA MET A 146 9.96 17.34 -16.46
C MET A 146 10.86 18.51 -16.90
N LEU A 147 11.97 18.72 -16.20
CA LEU A 147 12.88 19.84 -16.51
C LEU A 147 13.49 19.72 -17.90
N ALA A 148 13.69 18.49 -18.39
CA ALA A 148 14.18 18.24 -19.75
C ALA A 148 13.17 18.69 -20.84
N ASN A 149 11.86 18.65 -20.55
CA ASN A 149 10.82 19.11 -21.47
C ASN A 149 10.42 20.59 -21.24
N GLY A 150 11.08 21.31 -20.32
CA GLY A 150 10.90 22.75 -20.12
C GLY A 150 9.63 23.18 -19.39
N HIS A 151 8.87 22.25 -18.80
CA HIS A 151 7.63 22.56 -18.07
C HIS A 151 7.88 23.32 -16.76
N ARG A 152 7.06 24.33 -16.48
CA ARG A 152 7.13 25.16 -15.27
C ARG A 152 5.98 24.93 -14.31
N LYS A 153 4.86 24.34 -14.75
CA LYS A 153 3.75 23.96 -13.86
C LYS A 153 3.61 22.45 -13.74
N LEU A 154 3.42 21.95 -12.51
CA LEU A 154 3.26 20.52 -12.23
C LEU A 154 1.99 20.25 -11.38
N PRO A 155 0.83 20.03 -12.00
CA PRO A 155 -0.30 19.43 -11.30
C PRO A 155 -0.04 17.94 -11.02
N ILE A 156 -0.10 17.55 -9.75
CA ILE A 156 0.08 16.18 -9.29
C ILE A 156 -1.25 15.67 -8.73
N TYR A 157 -1.74 14.57 -9.30
CA TYR A 157 -2.90 13.85 -8.81
C TYR A 157 -2.43 12.54 -8.15
N ALA A 158 -2.89 12.30 -6.94
CA ALA A 158 -2.59 11.08 -6.19
C ALA A 158 -3.81 10.66 -5.37
N ASP A 159 -3.80 9.42 -4.89
CA ASP A 159 -4.81 8.97 -3.92
C ASP A 159 -4.62 9.69 -2.57
N ASN A 160 -5.64 9.64 -1.71
CA ASN A 160 -5.61 10.30 -0.40
C ASN A 160 -4.87 9.44 0.65
N CYS A 161 -3.79 8.75 0.28
CA CYS A 161 -2.98 8.00 1.23
C CYS A 161 -2.12 8.95 2.07
N GLY A 162 -2.59 9.22 3.30
CA GLY A 162 -1.98 10.16 4.24
C GLY A 162 -0.53 9.86 4.58
N ASP A 163 -0.20 8.58 4.72
CA ASP A 163 1.11 8.13 5.18
C ASP A 163 2.17 8.15 4.07
N GLN A 164 1.75 8.03 2.80
CA GLN A 164 2.65 7.85 1.66
C GLN A 164 2.63 9.04 0.71
N ASN A 165 1.46 9.39 0.19
CA ASN A 165 1.33 10.36 -0.91
C ASN A 165 0.99 11.77 -0.43
N LYS A 166 0.27 11.87 0.69
CA LYS A 166 -0.15 13.15 1.31
C LYS A 166 0.61 13.47 2.60
N ASN A 167 1.80 12.90 2.77
CA ASN A 167 2.64 13.20 3.92
C ASN A 167 3.12 14.66 3.85
N ASN A 168 3.10 15.36 5.00
CA ASN A 168 3.66 16.70 5.18
C ASN A 168 5.08 16.85 4.62
N PHE A 169 5.91 15.80 4.64
CA PHE A 169 7.26 15.83 4.07
C PHE A 169 7.24 15.86 2.54
N VAL A 170 6.40 15.05 1.89
CA VAL A 170 6.19 15.09 0.42
C VAL A 170 5.69 16.47 0.01
N VAL A 171 4.68 16.98 0.70
CA VAL A 171 4.12 18.32 0.43
C VAL A 171 5.17 19.41 0.65
N LYS A 172 5.98 19.33 1.72
CA LYS A 172 7.06 20.31 1.99
C LYS A 172 8.15 20.27 0.94
N ILE A 173 8.60 19.10 0.50
CA ILE A 173 9.62 18.95 -0.54
C ILE A 173 9.08 19.49 -1.86
N LEU A 174 7.89 19.05 -2.28
CA LEU A 174 7.23 19.56 -3.48
C LEU A 174 7.05 21.07 -3.41
N HIS A 175 6.63 21.61 -2.26
CA HIS A 175 6.42 23.05 -2.10
C HIS A 175 7.72 23.85 -2.09
N GLN A 176 8.79 23.38 -1.44
CA GLN A 176 10.09 24.06 -1.44
C GLN A 176 10.80 23.97 -2.79
N ASP A 177 10.66 22.84 -3.50
CA ASP A 177 11.26 22.63 -4.81
C ASP A 177 10.48 23.36 -5.90
N LEU A 178 9.14 23.28 -5.89
CA LEU A 178 8.30 23.97 -6.87
C LEU A 178 8.27 25.48 -6.62
N ARG A 179 8.12 25.98 -5.38
CA ARG A 179 8.11 27.44 -5.12
C ARG A 179 9.38 28.14 -5.62
N ARG A 180 10.54 27.48 -5.59
CA ARG A 180 11.81 28.06 -6.06
C ARG A 180 11.96 28.10 -7.59
N SER A 181 11.03 27.49 -8.33
CA SER A 181 10.86 27.64 -9.79
C SER A 181 9.79 28.65 -10.21
N PHE A 182 8.95 29.13 -9.28
CA PHE A 182 7.74 29.91 -9.59
C PHE A 182 7.86 31.43 -9.42
N ASP A 183 8.80 31.96 -8.63
CA ASP A 183 8.92 33.42 -8.40
C ASP A 183 9.57 34.21 -9.57
N GLY A 184 9.61 33.63 -10.78
CA GLY A 184 10.23 34.26 -11.95
C GLY A 184 11.76 34.35 -11.91
N ILE A 185 12.38 34.07 -10.76
CA ILE A 185 13.82 33.93 -10.61
C ILE A 185 14.17 32.45 -10.81
N GLN A 186 14.78 32.14 -11.94
CA GLN A 186 15.24 30.79 -12.24
C GLN A 186 16.31 30.41 -11.22
N THR A 187 15.97 29.60 -10.22
CA THR A 187 16.99 29.01 -9.36
C THR A 187 17.85 28.11 -10.25
N ASN A 188 19.13 28.45 -10.39
CA ASN A 188 20.07 27.71 -11.24
C ASN A 188 19.92 26.21 -10.99
N ALA A 189 19.76 25.41 -12.05
CA ALA A 189 19.61 23.96 -11.94
C ALA A 189 20.73 23.32 -11.09
N ALA A 190 21.94 23.86 -11.12
CA ALA A 190 23.04 23.42 -10.25
C ALA A 190 22.77 23.70 -8.76
N LYS A 191 22.10 24.81 -8.42
CA LYS A 191 21.70 25.15 -7.05
C LYS A 191 20.55 24.26 -6.58
N VAL A 192 19.57 23.96 -7.44
CA VAL A 192 18.50 23.00 -7.14
C VAL A 192 19.07 21.60 -6.91
N ARG A 193 19.98 21.14 -7.79
CA ARG A 193 20.70 19.88 -7.60
C ARG A 193 21.55 19.87 -6.33
N SER A 194 22.24 20.96 -6.00
CA SER A 194 23.05 21.07 -4.79
C SER A 194 22.19 21.06 -3.53
N LEU A 195 21.03 21.71 -3.53
CA LEU A 195 20.08 21.68 -2.42
C LEU A 195 19.53 20.26 -2.26
N LEU A 196 19.09 19.63 -3.34
CA LEU A 196 18.49 18.30 -3.26
C LEU A 196 19.51 17.23 -2.91
N ALA A 197 20.74 17.31 -3.41
CA ALA A 197 21.83 16.45 -2.98
C ALA A 197 22.23 16.70 -1.50
N ALA A 198 22.04 17.92 -0.98
CA ALA A 198 22.33 18.24 0.41
C ALA A 198 21.22 17.84 1.38
N TYR A 199 19.95 17.82 0.94
CA TYR A 199 18.79 17.52 1.78
C TYR A 199 18.24 16.10 1.60
N LEU A 200 18.47 15.45 0.45
CA LEU A 200 18.09 14.07 0.18
C LEU A 200 19.33 13.19 0.29
N GLU A 201 19.47 12.52 1.43
CA GLU A 201 20.49 11.48 1.57
C GLU A 201 20.11 10.25 0.74
N PRO A 202 21.10 9.52 0.15
CA PRO A 202 20.83 8.25 -0.48
C PRO A 202 20.16 7.28 0.50
N LEU A 203 19.02 6.72 0.09
CA LEU A 203 18.33 5.72 0.90
C LEU A 203 19.26 4.54 1.17
N GLN A 204 19.44 4.22 2.44
CA GLN A 204 20.13 3.01 2.82
C GLN A 204 19.20 1.82 2.62
N PRO A 205 19.66 0.73 1.97
CA PRO A 205 18.87 -0.48 1.85
C PRO A 205 18.42 -0.97 3.23
N PRO A 206 17.18 -1.45 3.36
CA PRO A 206 16.69 -2.01 4.61
C PRO A 206 17.57 -3.20 5.03
N PRO A 207 17.74 -3.43 6.34
CA PRO A 207 18.47 -4.59 6.82
C PRO A 207 17.88 -5.89 6.25
N PRO A 208 18.71 -6.83 5.76
CA PRO A 208 18.22 -8.07 5.18
C PRO A 208 17.34 -8.86 6.16
N ASN A 209 16.17 -9.30 5.69
CA ASN A 209 15.31 -10.18 6.46
C ASN A 209 15.84 -11.62 6.40
N PHE A 210 16.69 -11.98 7.37
CA PHE A 210 17.34 -13.30 7.42
C PHE A 210 16.36 -14.47 7.56
N GLU A 211 15.26 -14.29 8.28
CA GLU A 211 14.22 -15.32 8.36
C GLU A 211 13.59 -15.57 6.99
N LYS A 212 13.30 -14.48 6.25
CA LYS A 212 12.72 -14.61 4.92
C LYS A 212 13.71 -15.25 3.96
N LYS A 213 14.99 -14.86 3.96
CA LYS A 213 16.05 -15.53 3.17
C LYS A 213 16.08 -17.04 3.43
N GLN A 214 16.10 -17.45 4.70
CA GLN A 214 16.07 -18.87 5.07
C GLN A 214 14.79 -19.57 4.61
N GLN A 215 13.64 -18.90 4.69
CA GLN A 215 12.36 -19.42 4.20
C GLN A 215 12.36 -19.60 2.68
N MET A 216 12.93 -18.66 1.93
CA MET A 216 13.04 -18.74 0.47
C MET A 216 13.88 -19.95 0.06
N TYR A 217 15.04 -20.15 0.70
CA TYR A 217 15.90 -21.30 0.45
C TYR A 217 15.24 -22.65 0.82
N ASN A 218 14.67 -22.75 2.02
CA ASN A 218 14.18 -24.04 2.53
C ASN A 218 12.83 -24.47 1.96
N LYS A 219 11.90 -23.52 1.74
CA LYS A 219 10.49 -23.83 1.44
C LYS A 219 10.05 -23.43 0.05
N VAL A 220 10.70 -22.44 -0.57
CA VAL A 220 10.29 -21.91 -1.87
C VAL A 220 11.13 -22.51 -2.98
N ARG A 221 12.47 -22.53 -2.81
CA ARG A 221 13.44 -23.05 -3.80
C ARG A 221 13.09 -24.42 -4.40
N PRO A 222 12.57 -25.43 -3.68
CA PRO A 222 12.23 -26.73 -4.27
C PRO A 222 11.17 -26.69 -5.38
N TYR A 223 10.35 -25.64 -5.43
CA TYR A 223 9.31 -25.45 -6.45
C TYR A 223 9.73 -24.48 -7.55
N VAL A 224 10.93 -23.89 -7.45
CA VAL A 224 11.45 -22.94 -8.44
C VAL A 224 12.04 -23.74 -9.61
N PRO A 225 11.67 -23.43 -10.86
CA PRO A 225 12.28 -24.05 -12.04
C PRO A 225 13.81 -23.96 -12.01
N SER A 226 14.49 -24.98 -12.53
CA SER A 226 15.96 -25.08 -12.48
C SER A 226 16.67 -23.87 -13.09
N GLU A 227 16.05 -23.23 -14.10
CA GLU A 227 16.56 -22.03 -14.76
C GLU A 227 16.67 -20.80 -13.84
N PHE A 228 15.87 -20.73 -12.77
CA PHE A 228 15.90 -19.65 -11.77
C PHE A 228 16.51 -20.10 -10.44
N ALA A 229 16.88 -21.37 -10.29
CA ALA A 229 17.37 -21.93 -9.02
C ALA A 229 18.74 -21.39 -8.57
N SER A 230 19.49 -20.76 -9.49
CA SER A 230 20.75 -20.07 -9.23
C SER A 230 20.60 -18.58 -8.90
N ASP A 231 19.38 -18.04 -8.93
CA ASP A 231 19.14 -16.65 -8.58
C ASP A 231 19.56 -16.37 -7.13
N PRO A 232 20.27 -15.25 -6.84
CA PRO A 232 20.65 -14.86 -5.48
C PRO A 232 19.50 -14.86 -4.46
N LEU A 233 18.26 -14.64 -4.91
CA LEU A 233 17.04 -14.74 -4.11
C LEU A 233 16.87 -16.10 -3.41
N TYR A 234 17.41 -17.17 -4.01
CA TYR A 234 17.35 -18.54 -3.51
C TYR A 234 18.71 -19.08 -3.04
N ALA A 235 19.69 -18.22 -2.80
CA ALA A 235 20.99 -18.63 -2.28
C ALA A 235 20.86 -19.25 -0.87
N ALA A 236 21.75 -20.21 -0.57
CA ALA A 236 21.85 -20.78 0.78
C ALA A 236 22.28 -19.69 1.78
N PRO A 237 21.61 -19.55 2.94
CA PRO A 237 22.06 -18.63 3.98
C PRO A 237 23.45 -19.02 4.50
N ILE A 238 24.25 -18.02 4.85
CA ILE A 238 25.55 -18.24 5.51
C ILE A 238 25.30 -18.55 7.01
N ASP A 239 26.18 -19.30 7.69
CA ASP A 239 26.03 -19.67 9.12
C ASP A 239 25.71 -18.48 10.05
N GLY A 240 26.27 -17.30 9.75
CA GLY A 240 25.96 -16.06 10.47
C GLY A 240 24.52 -15.58 10.26
N GLU A 241 24.01 -15.66 9.02
CA GLU A 241 22.63 -15.31 8.68
C GLU A 241 21.62 -16.26 9.31
N GLU A 242 21.95 -17.55 9.41
CA GLU A 242 21.09 -18.53 10.10
C GLU A 242 20.95 -18.22 11.60
N ARG A 243 22.03 -17.77 12.25
CA ARG A 243 21.99 -17.33 13.64
C ARG A 243 21.07 -16.12 13.82
N HIS A 244 21.23 -15.11 12.97
CA HIS A 244 20.38 -13.92 12.99
C HIS A 244 18.89 -14.24 12.70
N ALA A 245 18.62 -15.19 11.81
CA ALA A 245 17.25 -15.66 11.55
C ALA A 245 16.62 -16.30 12.80
N LYS A 246 17.37 -17.15 13.52
CA LYS A 246 16.92 -17.79 14.76
C LYS A 246 16.66 -16.76 15.85
N GLU A 247 17.56 -15.79 16.02
CA GLU A 247 17.43 -14.69 16.98
C GLU A 247 16.20 -13.82 16.66
N ALA A 248 16.02 -13.41 15.41
CA ALA A 248 14.87 -12.62 14.97
C ALA A 248 13.53 -13.35 15.20
N LYS A 249 13.52 -14.67 14.96
CA LYS A 249 12.35 -15.51 15.24
C LYS A 249 12.04 -15.58 16.73
N GLN A 250 13.04 -15.79 17.57
CA GLN A 250 12.88 -15.82 19.02
C GLN A 250 12.41 -14.46 19.57
N ALA A 251 12.99 -13.36 19.08
CA ALA A 251 12.61 -12.00 19.45
C ALA A 251 11.12 -11.73 19.13
N ARG A 252 10.65 -12.09 17.93
CA ARG A 252 9.23 -11.92 17.54
C ARG A 252 8.28 -12.75 18.40
N HIS A 253 8.58 -14.03 18.65
CA HIS A 253 7.76 -14.84 19.56
C HIS A 253 7.69 -14.24 20.97
N SER A 254 8.81 -13.71 21.47
CA SER A 254 8.85 -13.04 22.77
C SER A 254 8.04 -11.73 22.79
N ALA A 255 8.10 -10.93 21.71
CA ALA A 255 7.35 -9.69 21.56
C ALA A 255 5.84 -9.94 21.45
N SER A 256 5.42 -10.94 20.67
CA SER A 256 4.02 -11.35 20.58
C SER A 256 3.49 -11.87 21.92
N ALA A 257 4.29 -12.62 22.68
CA ALA A 257 3.93 -13.07 24.02
C ALA A 257 3.78 -11.91 25.01
N LYS A 258 4.66 -10.90 24.94
CA LYS A 258 4.56 -9.67 25.75
C LYS A 258 3.32 -8.85 25.37
N LYS A 259 3.08 -8.62 24.08
CA LYS A 259 1.89 -7.91 23.59
C LYS A 259 0.60 -8.59 24.05
N LYS A 260 0.52 -9.92 23.93
CA LYS A 260 -0.66 -10.69 24.38
C LYS A 260 -0.90 -10.57 25.89
N LYS A 261 0.16 -10.42 26.70
CA LYS A 261 0.04 -10.16 28.14
C LYS A 261 -0.45 -8.74 28.41
N ILE A 262 0.06 -7.74 27.69
CA ILE A 262 -0.37 -6.35 27.80
C ILE A 262 -1.85 -6.21 27.39
N ASP A 263 -2.22 -6.76 26.24
CA ASP A 263 -3.60 -6.73 25.74
C ASP A 263 -4.56 -7.43 26.72
N ALA A 264 -4.13 -8.52 27.37
CA ALA A 264 -4.91 -9.19 28.40
C ALA A 264 -5.11 -8.32 29.66
N VAL A 265 -4.07 -7.61 30.10
CA VAL A 265 -4.16 -6.68 31.24
C VAL A 265 -5.08 -5.49 30.92
N VAL A 266 -4.96 -4.90 29.73
CA VAL A 266 -5.84 -3.81 29.27
C VAL A 266 -7.30 -4.27 29.18
N CYS A 267 -7.55 -5.48 28.67
CA CYS A 267 -8.89 -6.06 28.64
C CYS A 267 -9.46 -6.39 30.02
N ASP A 268 -8.62 -6.61 31.04
CA ASP A 268 -9.07 -6.86 32.40
C ASP A 268 -9.27 -5.55 33.18
N GLU A 269 -8.46 -4.52 32.97
CA GLU A 269 -8.69 -3.17 33.52
C GLU A 269 -9.97 -2.52 32.97
N ALA A 270 -10.28 -2.71 31.68
CA ALA A 270 -11.52 -2.23 31.07
C ALA A 270 -12.80 -2.89 31.63
N LYS A 271 -12.69 -4.01 32.36
CA LYS A 271 -13.83 -4.66 33.04
C LYS A 271 -14.05 -4.20 34.48
N VAL A 272 -13.10 -3.43 35.05
CA VAL A 272 -13.08 -3.08 36.49
C VAL A 272 -13.53 -1.64 36.76
N ALA A 273 -13.70 -0.78 35.75
CA ALA A 273 -14.22 0.57 35.95
C ALA A 273 -15.77 0.60 35.90
N PRO A 274 -16.49 0.88 37.02
CA PRO A 274 -17.88 1.29 36.96
C PRO A 274 -17.93 2.80 36.73
N VAL A 275 -18.69 3.24 35.73
CA VAL A 275 -19.09 4.65 35.60
C VAL A 275 -20.49 4.75 36.20
N ASP A 276 -20.56 5.28 37.42
CA ASP A 276 -21.80 5.85 37.97
C ASP A 276 -22.05 7.19 37.27
N CYS A 277 -23.11 7.27 36.48
CA CYS A 277 -23.74 8.52 36.10
C CYS A 277 -25.25 8.32 36.27
N GLU A 278 -25.79 8.94 37.31
CA GLU A 278 -27.23 9.02 37.53
C GLU A 278 -27.86 9.82 36.38
N GLU A 279 -28.78 9.19 35.64
CA GLU A 279 -29.71 9.86 34.72
C GLU A 279 -31.00 10.18 35.48
N GLU A 280 -31.30 11.48 35.62
CA GLU A 280 -32.62 11.96 35.98
C GLU A 280 -33.61 11.69 34.82
N ASN A 281 -34.75 11.11 35.16
CA ASN A 281 -35.87 10.76 34.28
C ASN A 281 -36.82 11.93 34.04
N GLU A 282 -37.39 12.02 32.83
CA GLU A 282 -38.78 12.37 32.48
C GLU A 282 -38.93 12.22 30.95
N ASP A 283 -39.99 11.72 30.29
CA ASP A 283 -41.28 11.14 30.66
C ASP A 283 -41.77 10.27 29.46
N ARG A 284 -42.78 9.44 29.75
CA ARG A 284 -43.37 8.24 29.15
C ARG A 284 -43.86 8.32 27.68
N THR A 285 -43.84 7.16 27.02
CA THR A 285 -45.09 6.39 26.76
C THR A 285 -44.81 4.93 26.34
N ASN A 286 -45.47 4.02 27.07
CA ASN A 286 -45.43 2.55 26.95
C ASN A 286 -46.16 2.03 25.70
N VAL A 287 -45.71 0.89 25.13
CA VAL A 287 -46.54 -0.32 24.92
C VAL A 287 -45.67 -1.59 24.90
N SER A 288 -45.85 -2.38 25.96
CA SER A 288 -45.92 -3.86 26.06
C SER A 288 -44.77 -4.80 25.65
N LYS A 289 -44.25 -5.40 26.72
CA LYS A 289 -43.35 -6.54 26.88
C LYS A 289 -44.09 -7.88 26.70
N ALA A 290 -43.46 -8.86 26.05
CA ALA A 290 -43.69 -10.28 26.34
C ALA A 290 -42.34 -10.99 26.45
N THR A 291 -42.12 -11.62 27.60
CA THR A 291 -40.88 -12.28 28.03
C THR A 291 -41.15 -13.77 28.15
N SER A 292 -40.23 -14.63 27.75
CA SER A 292 -39.86 -15.81 28.55
C SER A 292 -38.49 -16.33 28.11
N ALA A 293 -37.70 -16.73 29.11
CA ALA A 293 -36.28 -17.04 29.01
C ALA A 293 -36.01 -18.51 29.37
N GLN A 294 -35.08 -19.12 28.60
CA GLN A 294 -34.00 -20.06 29.02
C GLN A 294 -34.38 -21.47 29.56
N PRO A 295 -33.46 -22.49 29.62
CA PRO A 295 -31.98 -22.42 29.66
C PRO A 295 -31.14 -23.45 28.85
N LYS A 296 -29.82 -23.23 28.89
CA LYS A 296 -28.70 -24.01 28.32
C LYS A 296 -28.44 -25.33 29.08
N THR A 297 -27.99 -26.39 28.39
CA THR A 297 -26.90 -27.31 28.81
C THR A 297 -26.44 -28.20 27.64
N GLY A 298 -25.15 -28.59 27.59
CA GLY A 298 -24.72 -29.74 26.78
C GLY A 298 -23.34 -29.66 26.09
N THR A 299 -22.27 -29.77 26.86
CA THR A 299 -20.87 -30.02 26.43
C THR A 299 -20.75 -31.21 25.48
N ARG A 300 -19.93 -31.12 24.40
CA ARG A 300 -19.42 -32.33 23.70
C ARG A 300 -17.95 -32.22 23.29
N SER A 301 -17.17 -33.09 23.89
CA SER A 301 -15.72 -33.25 23.81
C SER A 301 -15.20 -33.72 22.45
N ARG A 302 -13.97 -33.28 22.14
CA ARG A 302 -13.10 -33.76 21.05
C ARG A 302 -12.79 -35.26 21.22
N LYS A 303 -12.96 -36.07 20.16
CA LYS A 303 -12.36 -37.40 20.05
C LYS A 303 -11.13 -37.36 19.13
N ARG A 304 -10.01 -37.82 19.68
CA ARG A 304 -8.69 -38.02 19.05
C ARG A 304 -8.69 -39.38 18.35
N ALA A 305 -8.35 -39.43 17.06
CA ALA A 305 -8.15 -40.70 16.35
C ALA A 305 -6.81 -41.32 16.77
N LYS A 306 -6.82 -42.61 17.12
CA LYS A 306 -5.65 -43.41 17.47
C LYS A 306 -5.20 -44.14 16.20
N LYS A 307 -3.91 -44.01 15.88
CA LYS A 307 -3.21 -44.67 14.76
C LYS A 307 -2.88 -46.11 15.19
N ASN A 308 -3.06 -47.07 14.29
CA ASN A 308 -2.64 -48.46 14.50
C ASN A 308 -1.13 -48.61 14.26
N ASN A 309 -0.53 -49.45 15.11
CA ASN A 309 0.88 -49.84 15.30
C ASN A 309 1.84 -48.77 15.81
#